data_AF-A0A3D8P989-F1
#
_entry.id   AF-A0A3D8P989-F1
#
_cell.length_a   1.000
_cell.length_b   1.000
_cell.length_c   1.000
_cell.angle_alpha   90.00
_cell.angle_beta   90.00
_cell.angle_gamma   90.00
#
_symmetry.space_group_name_H-M   'P 1'
#
loop_
_entity.id
_entity.type
_entity.pdbx_description
1 polymer ?
#
loop_
_entity_poly.entity_id
_entity_poly.type
_entity_poly.pdbx_seq_one_letter_code
_entity_poly.pdbx_strand_id
1 'polypeptide(L)'
;MRLAPAALVATATPAVVAAGVEETPVMRLFRKWKAADAAFIAADEADADRLHDVRWNIETRLINTPSQNMKDVLIKLNAWTYFGDGDLEGKFNPHLEMFWAEAQALIGDAA
;
A
#
# COMPACT_ATOMS: atom_id res chain seq x y z
N MET A 1 11.78 8.54 -65.88
CA MET A 1 12.12 8.64 -64.44
C MET A 1 10.86 9.15 -63.74
N ARG A 2 10.20 8.35 -62.88
CA ARG A 2 10.37 8.32 -61.40
C ARG A 2 10.08 9.72 -60.80
N LEU A 3 9.13 9.96 -59.88
CA LEU A 3 8.53 9.18 -58.79
C LEU A 3 7.15 9.74 -58.43
N ALA A 4 6.24 8.89 -57.94
CA ALA A 4 5.07 9.30 -57.17
C ALA A 4 5.45 9.53 -55.69
N PRO A 5 4.85 10.49 -54.97
CA PRO A 5 5.02 10.60 -53.53
C PRO A 5 4.01 9.70 -52.82
N ALA A 6 4.53 8.72 -52.09
CA ALA A 6 3.77 7.85 -51.20
C ALA A 6 3.12 8.67 -50.08
N ALA A 7 1.81 8.51 -49.90
CA ALA A 7 1.09 9.04 -48.75
C ALA A 7 1.56 8.31 -47.48
N LEU A 8 2.17 9.08 -46.56
CA LEU A 8 2.53 8.59 -45.24
C LEU A 8 1.24 8.44 -44.42
N VAL A 9 0.74 7.21 -44.30
CA VAL A 9 -0.31 6.90 -43.33
C VAL A 9 0.37 6.86 -41.96
N ALA A 10 0.25 7.95 -41.21
CA ALA A 10 0.59 7.97 -39.80
C ALA A 10 -0.38 7.02 -39.07
N THR A 11 0.06 5.79 -38.82
CA THR A 11 -0.65 4.90 -37.91
C THR A 11 -0.52 5.48 -36.51
N ALA A 12 -1.57 6.12 -36.02
CA ALA A 12 -1.73 6.41 -34.61
C ALA A 12 -1.78 5.07 -33.86
N THR A 13 -0.63 4.59 -33.39
CA THR A 13 -0.61 3.54 -32.37
C THR A 13 -1.28 4.11 -31.14
N PRO A 14 -2.37 3.51 -30.63
CA PRO A 14 -2.89 3.90 -29.34
C PRO A 14 -1.76 3.68 -28.34
N ALA A 15 -1.32 4.75 -27.69
CA ALA A 15 -0.49 4.64 -26.52
C ALA A 15 -1.31 3.84 -25.51
N VAL A 16 -0.94 2.57 -25.34
CA VAL A 16 -1.37 1.79 -24.18
C VAL A 16 -0.77 2.52 -23.00
N VAL A 17 -1.54 3.45 -22.43
CA VAL A 17 -1.32 3.91 -21.07
C VAL A 17 -1.47 2.62 -20.27
N ALA A 18 -0.35 2.01 -19.91
CA ALA A 18 -0.34 1.09 -18.79
C ALA A 18 -0.99 1.91 -17.68
N ALA A 19 -2.23 1.56 -17.32
CA ALA A 19 -2.88 2.08 -16.14
C ALA A 19 -2.03 1.60 -14.96
N GLY A 20 -0.92 2.31 -14.72
CA GLY A 20 -0.06 2.09 -13.59
C GLY A 20 -0.98 2.25 -12.39
N VAL A 21 -1.07 1.20 -11.57
CA VAL A 21 -1.83 1.24 -10.32
C VAL A 21 -1.38 2.52 -9.61
N GLU A 22 -2.27 3.50 -9.55
CA GLU A 22 -1.95 4.79 -8.97
C GLU A 22 -1.51 4.55 -7.53
N GLU A 23 -0.36 5.10 -7.17
CA GLU A 23 0.21 4.85 -5.86
C GLU A 23 -0.62 5.53 -4.78
N THR A 24 -1.34 4.71 -4.02
CA THR A 24 -2.14 5.19 -2.89
C THR A 24 -1.25 5.69 -1.74
N PRO A 25 -1.76 6.57 -0.88
CA PRO A 25 -1.09 6.96 0.35
C PRO A 25 -0.71 5.78 1.24
N VAL A 26 -1.57 4.75 1.32
CA VAL A 26 -1.32 3.51 2.09
C VAL A 26 -0.13 2.75 1.50
N MET A 27 -0.07 2.55 0.17
CA MET A 27 1.07 1.89 -0.49
C MET A 27 2.40 2.62 -0.23
N ARG A 28 2.38 3.95 -0.21
CA ARG A 28 3.56 4.78 0.07
C ARG A 28 4.02 4.64 1.52
N LEU A 29 3.09 4.67 2.48
CA LEU A 29 3.39 4.47 3.90
C LEU A 29 3.87 3.05 4.18
N PHE A 30 3.31 2.04 3.52
CA PHE A 30 3.75 0.66 3.68
C PHE A 30 5.20 0.44 3.26
N ARG A 31 5.66 1.08 2.18
CA ARG A 31 7.09 1.03 1.83
C ARG A 31 7.99 1.67 2.88
N LYS A 32 7.54 2.78 3.49
CA LYS A 32 8.26 3.40 4.61
C LYS A 32 8.29 2.50 5.83
N TRP A 33 7.17 1.84 6.13
CA TRP A 33 7.06 0.87 7.22
C TRP A 33 8.03 -0.29 7.00
N LYS A 34 8.05 -0.92 5.81
CA LYS A 34 9.02 -2.00 5.50
C LYS A 34 10.48 -1.57 5.66
N ALA A 35 10.82 -0.34 5.27
CA ALA A 35 12.17 0.18 5.44
C ALA A 35 12.51 0.39 6.93
N ALA A 36 11.57 0.92 7.73
CA ALA A 36 11.75 1.10 9.17
C ALA A 36 11.81 -0.24 9.91
N ASP A 37 11.00 -1.21 9.51
CA ASP A 37 10.98 -2.58 10.03
C ASP A 37 12.31 -3.29 9.77
N ALA A 38 12.82 -3.23 8.53
CA ALA A 38 14.14 -3.77 8.21
C ALA A 38 15.27 -3.10 9.03
N ALA A 39 15.18 -1.78 9.26
CA ALA A 39 16.13 -1.08 10.10
C ALA A 39 16.04 -1.51 11.57
N PHE A 40 14.82 -1.70 12.10
CA PHE A 40 14.59 -2.20 13.45
C PHE A 40 15.13 -3.63 13.64
N ILE A 41 14.88 -4.53 12.68
CA ILE A 41 15.40 -5.91 12.72
C ILE A 41 16.95 -5.93 12.73
N ALA A 42 17.58 -4.99 12.04
CA ALA A 42 19.03 -4.87 11.97
C ALA A 42 19.66 -4.06 13.12
N ALA A 43 18.85 -3.54 14.04
CA ALA A 43 19.30 -2.66 15.11
C ALA A 43 20.16 -3.39 16.15
N ASP A 44 21.12 -2.67 16.73
CA ASP A 44 21.72 -3.09 18.00
C ASP A 44 20.81 -2.68 19.18
N GLU A 45 21.16 -3.14 20.38
CA GLU A 45 20.40 -2.85 21.60
C GLU A 45 20.32 -1.35 21.91
N ALA A 46 21.33 -0.55 21.53
CA ALA A 46 21.35 0.88 21.80
C ALA A 46 20.37 1.67 20.92
N ASP A 47 20.09 1.19 19.70
CA ASP A 47 19.18 1.81 18.75
C ASP A 47 17.78 1.19 18.71
N ALA A 48 17.59 0.01 19.32
CA ALA A 48 16.35 -0.79 19.23
C ALA A 48 15.09 0.00 19.60
N ASP A 49 15.07 0.66 20.76
CA ASP A 49 13.89 1.41 21.23
C ASP A 49 13.53 2.57 20.30
N ARG A 50 14.55 3.32 19.87
CA ARG A 50 14.36 4.45 18.95
C ARG A 50 13.81 3.98 17.60
N LEU A 51 14.33 2.89 17.05
CA LEU A 51 13.89 2.36 15.77
C LEU A 51 12.52 1.67 15.87
N HIS A 52 12.22 1.04 17.01
CA HIS A 52 10.89 0.57 17.35
C HIS A 52 9.88 1.72 17.30
N ASP A 53 10.16 2.85 17.96
CA ASP A 53 9.28 4.02 17.95
C ASP A 53 9.09 4.61 16.54
N VAL A 54 10.15 4.64 15.73
CA VAL A 54 10.05 5.09 14.33
C VAL A 54 9.12 4.17 13.54
N ARG A 55 9.31 2.85 13.64
CA ARG A 55 8.46 1.84 13.00
C ARG A 55 7.01 1.98 13.47
N TRP A 56 6.79 2.06 14.78
CA TRP A 56 5.46 2.18 15.41
C TRP A 56 4.71 3.44 14.98
N ASN A 57 5.40 4.59 14.90
CA ASN A 57 4.80 5.83 14.43
C ASN A 57 4.36 5.74 12.96
N ILE A 58 5.14 5.04 12.11
CA ILE A 58 4.76 4.83 10.71
C ILE A 58 3.58 3.85 10.61
N GLU A 59 3.59 2.77 11.39
CA GLU A 59 2.49 1.79 11.47
C GLU A 59 1.18 2.46 11.90
N THR A 60 1.22 3.25 12.98
CA THR A 60 0.09 4.04 13.46
C THR A 60 -0.48 4.93 12.34
N ARG A 61 0.39 5.62 11.58
CA ARG A 61 -0.06 6.44 10.45
C ARG A 61 -0.62 5.60 9.31
N LEU A 62 -0.02 4.45 9.02
CA LEU A 62 -0.46 3.53 7.97
C LEU A 62 -1.88 3.04 8.24
N ILE A 63 -2.17 2.58 9.47
CA ILE A 63 -3.49 2.07 9.84
C ILE A 63 -4.55 3.17 9.76
N ASN A 64 -4.26 4.37 10.27
CA ASN A 64 -5.19 5.50 10.26
C ASN A 64 -5.37 6.20 8.91
N THR A 65 -4.60 5.85 7.88
CA THR A 65 -4.72 6.47 6.54
C THR A 65 -5.87 5.80 5.77
N PRO A 66 -6.93 6.49 5.34
CA PRO A 66 -8.07 5.85 4.67
C PRO A 66 -7.67 4.98 3.47
N SER A 67 -8.22 3.77 3.38
CA SER A 67 -8.03 2.88 2.23
C SER A 67 -8.77 3.40 0.99
N GLN A 68 -8.11 3.42 -0.16
CA GLN A 68 -8.72 3.85 -1.44
C GLN A 68 -9.20 2.67 -2.30
N ASN A 69 -8.78 1.45 -1.97
CA ASN A 69 -9.14 0.22 -2.66
C ASN A 69 -8.89 -1.00 -1.77
N MET A 70 -9.29 -2.19 -2.23
CA MET A 70 -9.13 -3.44 -1.47
C MET A 70 -7.67 -3.78 -1.16
N LYS A 71 -6.73 -3.41 -2.03
CA LYS A 71 -5.30 -3.67 -1.83
C LYS A 71 -4.75 -2.88 -0.63
N ASP A 72 -5.26 -1.68 -0.38
CA ASP A 72 -4.88 -0.88 0.79
C ASP A 72 -5.29 -1.55 2.09
N VAL A 73 -6.52 -2.10 2.17
CA VAL A 73 -6.99 -2.85 3.34
C VAL A 73 -6.08 -4.05 3.62
N LEU A 74 -5.75 -4.82 2.59
CA LEU A 74 -4.83 -5.97 2.71
C LEU A 74 -3.42 -5.55 3.13
N ILE A 75 -2.93 -4.40 2.65
CA ILE A 75 -1.63 -3.86 3.05
C ILE A 75 -1.61 -3.52 4.53
N LYS A 76 -2.63 -2.79 5.02
CA LYS A 76 -2.73 -2.43 6.43
C LYS A 76 -2.86 -3.66 7.32
N LEU A 77 -3.68 -4.63 6.91
CA LEU A 77 -3.85 -5.89 7.62
C LEU A 77 -2.51 -6.60 7.79
N ASN A 78 -1.76 -6.77 6.69
CA ASN A 78 -0.44 -7.40 6.73
C ASN A 78 0.57 -6.65 7.60
N ALA A 79 0.56 -5.32 7.59
CA ALA A 79 1.46 -4.54 8.44
C ALA A 79 1.12 -4.72 9.93
N TRP A 80 -0.15 -4.61 10.29
CA TRP A 80 -0.62 -4.76 11.67
C TRP A 80 -0.38 -6.16 12.24
N THR A 81 -0.74 -7.19 11.49
CA THR A 81 -0.55 -8.58 11.93
C THR A 81 0.86 -9.09 11.69
N TYR A 82 1.78 -8.25 11.20
CA TYR A 82 3.12 -8.66 10.78
C TYR A 82 3.10 -9.95 9.93
N PHE A 83 2.30 -9.91 8.86
CA PHE A 83 2.04 -11.05 7.95
C PHE A 83 1.44 -12.29 8.63
N GLY A 84 0.65 -12.10 9.69
CA GLY A 84 -0.09 -13.16 10.39
C GLY A 84 0.56 -13.66 11.67
N ASP A 85 1.69 -13.08 12.09
CA ASP A 85 2.33 -13.38 13.37
C ASP A 85 1.58 -12.74 14.56
N GLY A 86 0.99 -11.56 14.34
CA GLY A 86 0.17 -10.82 15.28
C GLY A 86 -1.33 -11.11 15.14
N ASP A 87 -2.04 -11.05 16.27
CA ASP A 87 -3.49 -11.29 16.32
C ASP A 87 -4.29 -10.04 15.90
N LEU A 88 -5.27 -10.25 15.04
CA LEU A 88 -6.25 -9.23 14.65
C LEU A 88 -7.45 -9.19 15.62
N GLU A 89 -7.83 -10.33 16.18
CA GLU A 89 -9.05 -10.50 17.00
C GLU A 89 -8.79 -10.34 18.50
N GLY A 90 -7.59 -9.89 18.87
CA GLY A 90 -7.24 -9.64 20.25
C GLY A 90 -8.26 -8.72 20.93
N LYS A 91 -8.71 -9.09 22.13
CA LYS A 91 -9.74 -8.40 22.92
C LYS A 91 -9.55 -6.87 23.04
N PHE A 92 -8.32 -6.39 22.84
CA PHE A 92 -7.96 -4.98 22.96
C PHE A 92 -7.45 -4.37 21.66
N ASN A 93 -7.64 -5.00 20.50
CA ASN A 93 -7.25 -4.40 19.23
C ASN A 93 -8.20 -3.25 18.87
N PRO A 94 -7.75 -1.98 18.93
CA PRO A 94 -8.62 -0.84 18.65
C PRO A 94 -8.90 -0.66 17.15
N HIS A 95 -8.24 -1.44 16.28
CA HIS A 95 -8.31 -1.28 14.83
C HIS A 95 -9.22 -2.30 14.15
N LEU A 96 -9.68 -3.34 14.85
CA LEU A 96 -10.50 -4.41 14.27
C LEU A 96 -11.78 -3.84 13.61
N GLU A 97 -12.49 -2.95 14.30
CA GLU A 97 -13.69 -2.31 13.77
C GLU A 97 -13.40 -1.46 12.52
N MET A 98 -12.26 -0.76 12.51
CA MET A 98 -11.83 0.06 11.37
C MET A 98 -11.57 -0.82 10.14
N PHE A 99 -10.86 -1.93 10.29
CA PHE A 99 -10.58 -2.85 9.18
C PHE A 99 -11.88 -3.38 8.55
N TRP A 100 -12.84 -3.79 9.39
CA TRP A 100 -14.12 -4.28 8.90
C TRP A 100 -14.95 -3.20 8.24
N ALA A 101 -14.96 -1.98 8.78
CA ALA A 101 -15.65 -0.85 8.17
C ALA A 101 -15.10 -0.51 6.77
N GLU A 102 -13.77 -0.45 6.61
CA GLU A 102 -13.15 -0.19 5.31
C GLU A 102 -13.41 -1.34 4.31
N ALA A 103 -13.29 -2.59 4.76
CA ALA A 103 -13.58 -3.75 3.91
C ALA A 103 -15.05 -3.78 3.47
N GLN A 104 -15.99 -3.51 4.38
CA GLN A 104 -17.43 -3.46 4.07
C GLN A 104 -17.76 -2.36 3.08
N ALA A 105 -17.21 -1.16 3.22
CA ALA A 105 -17.42 -0.08 2.25
C ALA A 105 -16.94 -0.50 0.85
N LEU A 106 -15.76 -1.12 0.75
CA LEU A 106 -15.15 -1.47 -0.54
C LEU A 106 -15.74 -2.73 -1.20
N ILE A 107 -16.36 -3.64 -0.43
CA ILE A 107 -17.04 -4.84 -0.95
C ILE A 107 -18.53 -4.58 -1.16
N GLY A 108 -19.16 -3.87 -0.23
CA GLY A 108 -20.59 -3.62 -0.18
C GLY A 108 -21.07 -2.56 -1.17
N ASP A 109 -20.22 -1.59 -1.52
CA ASP A 109 -20.52 -0.61 -2.59
C ASP A 109 -20.30 -1.19 -4.01
N ALA A 110 -19.98 -2.48 -4.15
CA ALA A 110 -19.86 -3.17 -5.42
C ALA A 110 -21.17 -3.87 -5.89
N ALA A 111 -22.31 -3.54 -5.28
CA ALA A 111 -23.64 -4.07 -5.61
C ALA A 111 -24.54 -3.05 -6.31
#